data_AF-K8P0A2-F1
#
_entry.id   AF-K8P0A2-F1
#
_cell.length_a   1.000
_cell.length_b   1.000
_cell.length_c   1.000
_cell.angle_alpha   90.00
_cell.angle_beta   90.00
_cell.angle_gamma   90.00
#
_symmetry.space_group_name_H-M   'P 1'
#
loop_
_entity.id
_entity.type
_entity.pdbx_description
1 polymer ?
#
loop_
_entity_poly.entity_id
_entity_poly.type
_entity_poly.pdbx_seq_one_letter_code
_entity_poly.pdbx_strand_id
1 'polypeptide(L)'
;MAMNRWIVSAYLLALAATPVAASDVRLESYRNPKNESLRNFNQLYLDGVKGGLMAYNAFAKSHGGQSAFCIPANLALTVEQAEEIMLRRADKTAAKGDMLVSILLLASLRETYPCDKSEPR
;
A
#
# COMPACT_ATOMS: atom_id res chain seq x y z
N MET A 1 -3.08 -45.91 -8.84
CA MET A 1 -3.46 -44.53 -9.22
C MET A 1 -4.29 -43.78 -8.17
N ALA A 2 -5.05 -44.44 -7.28
CA ALA A 2 -5.84 -43.74 -6.26
C ALA A 2 -4.98 -43.08 -5.15
N MET A 3 -3.93 -43.75 -4.66
CA MET A 3 -3.09 -43.27 -3.55
C MET A 3 -2.40 -41.91 -3.83
N ASN A 4 -1.97 -41.67 -5.07
CA ASN A 4 -1.36 -40.40 -5.47
C ASN A 4 -2.38 -39.24 -5.44
N ARG A 5 -3.66 -39.52 -5.67
CA ARG A 5 -4.72 -38.49 -5.62
C ARG A 5 -4.98 -38.04 -4.19
N TRP A 6 -4.99 -38.96 -3.23
CA TRP A 6 -5.17 -38.63 -1.80
C TRP A 6 -4.01 -37.80 -1.25
N ILE A 7 -2.78 -38.13 -1.65
CA ILE A 7 -1.58 -37.38 -1.25
C ILE A 7 -1.62 -35.95 -1.80
N VAL A 8 -1.96 -35.80 -3.08
CA VAL A 8 -2.06 -34.48 -3.72
C VAL A 8 -3.21 -33.66 -3.10
N SER A 9 -4.36 -34.27 -2.83
CA SER A 9 -5.48 -33.60 -2.17
C SER A 9 -5.15 -33.16 -0.74
N ALA A 10 -4.44 -34.00 0.04
CA ALA A 10 -3.99 -33.64 1.38
C ALA A 10 -2.97 -32.50 1.36
N TYR A 11 -2.06 -32.50 0.38
CA TYR A 11 -1.06 -31.44 0.20
C TYR A 11 -1.70 -30.09 -0.17
N LEU A 12 -2.68 -30.10 -1.09
CA LEU A 12 -3.43 -28.90 -1.47
C LEU A 12 -4.28 -28.37 -0.30
N LEU A 13 -4.88 -29.23 0.52
CA LEU A 13 -5.60 -28.81 1.73
C LEU A 13 -4.67 -28.18 2.77
N ALA A 14 -3.46 -28.74 2.95
CA ALA A 14 -2.47 -28.20 3.89
C ALA A 14 -1.96 -26.82 3.45
N LEU A 15 -1.74 -26.61 2.15
CA LEU A 15 -1.38 -25.31 1.58
C LEU A 15 -2.51 -24.29 1.69
N ALA A 16 -3.77 -24.70 1.52
CA ALA A 16 -4.92 -23.82 1.71
C ALA A 16 -5.16 -23.45 3.19
N ALA A 17 -4.71 -24.29 4.12
CA ALA A 17 -4.85 -24.07 5.57
C ALA A 17 -3.77 -23.15 6.15
N THR A 18 -2.67 -22.89 5.43
CA THR A 18 -1.72 -21.88 5.89
C THR A 18 -2.37 -20.51 5.75
N PRO A 19 -2.53 -19.74 6.84
CA PRO A 19 -2.95 -18.35 6.71
C PRO A 19 -1.91 -17.69 5.80
N VAL A 20 -2.38 -17.17 4.65
CA VAL A 20 -1.57 -16.26 3.86
C VAL A 20 -1.31 -15.07 4.77
N ALA A 21 -0.16 -15.06 5.42
CA ALA A 21 0.34 -13.91 6.12
C ALA A 21 0.76 -12.89 5.05
N ALA A 22 -0.24 -12.25 4.44
CA ALA A 22 -0.04 -10.96 3.79
C ALA A 22 0.26 -9.98 4.92
N SER A 23 1.51 -10.00 5.40
CA SER A 23 1.97 -9.06 6.41
C SER A 23 2.18 -7.72 5.72
N ASP A 24 1.15 -6.87 5.75
CA ASP A 24 1.31 -5.47 5.38
C ASP A 24 2.36 -4.80 6.27
N VAL A 25 3.15 -3.91 5.68
CA VAL A 25 4.18 -3.20 6.43
C VAL A 25 3.51 -2.19 7.37
N ARG A 26 3.77 -2.35 8.66
CA ARG A 26 3.31 -1.44 9.72
C ARG A 26 4.32 -0.33 9.97
N LEU A 27 3.84 0.83 10.40
CA LEU A 27 4.66 2.02 10.64
C LEU A 27 5.85 1.76 11.57
N GLU A 28 5.67 0.98 12.63
CA GLU A 28 6.74 0.64 13.58
C GLU A 28 7.88 -0.12 12.88
N SER A 29 7.54 -1.17 12.13
CA SER A 29 8.52 -1.96 11.38
C SER A 29 9.12 -1.18 10.20
N TYR A 30 8.41 -0.17 9.71
CA TYR A 30 8.89 0.72 8.67
C TYR A 30 9.98 1.66 9.20
N ARG A 31 9.73 2.31 10.35
CA ARG A 31 10.66 3.23 11.03
C ARG A 31 11.87 2.52 11.63
N ASN A 32 11.62 1.34 12.20
CA ASN A 32 12.61 0.56 12.94
C ASN A 32 12.84 -0.80 12.25
N PRO A 33 13.40 -0.84 11.02
CA PRO A 33 13.66 -2.09 10.32
C PRO A 33 14.72 -2.90 11.08
N LYS A 34 14.51 -4.22 11.22
CA LYS A 34 15.41 -5.09 11.98
C LYS A 34 16.79 -5.26 11.36
N ASN A 35 16.91 -5.00 10.05
CA ASN A 35 18.15 -5.07 9.28
C ASN A 35 18.00 -4.30 7.95
N GLU A 36 19.12 -4.11 7.26
CA GLU A 36 19.18 -3.38 5.98
C GLU A 36 18.39 -4.05 4.85
N SER A 37 18.27 -5.38 4.85
CA SER A 37 17.45 -6.07 3.85
C SER A 37 15.97 -5.70 3.99
N LEU A 38 15.45 -5.64 5.22
CA LEU A 38 14.09 -5.19 5.49
C LEU A 38 13.91 -3.69 5.23
N ARG A 39 14.94 -2.86 5.47
CA ARG A 39 14.91 -1.44 5.09
C ARG A 39 14.73 -1.29 3.57
N ASN A 40 15.51 -2.03 2.79
CA ASN A 40 15.41 -2.02 1.33
C ASN A 40 14.06 -2.57 0.86
N PHE A 41 13.58 -3.64 1.49
CA PHE A 41 12.25 -4.18 1.21
C PHE A 41 11.14 -3.17 1.49
N ASN A 42 11.21 -2.43 2.61
CA ASN A 42 10.21 -1.42 2.95
C ASN A 42 10.12 -0.31 1.90
N GLN A 43 11.26 0.11 1.33
CA GLN A 43 11.30 1.08 0.24
C GLN A 43 10.64 0.54 -1.03
N LEU A 44 10.96 -0.71 -1.43
CA LEU A 44 10.31 -1.37 -2.56
C LEU A 44 8.80 -1.57 -2.34
N TYR A 45 8.41 -1.94 -1.12
CA TYR A 45 7.02 -2.07 -0.72
C TYR A 45 6.30 -0.72 -0.85
N LEU A 46 6.89 0.37 -0.35
CA LEU A 46 6.29 1.69 -0.45
C LEU A 46 6.14 2.15 -1.90
N ASP A 47 7.13 1.91 -2.76
CA ASP A 47 7.03 2.22 -4.19
C ASP A 47 5.91 1.41 -4.86
N GLY A 48 5.77 0.12 -4.51
CA GLY A 48 4.67 -0.72 -4.96
C GLY A 48 3.30 -0.21 -4.49
N VAL A 49 3.16 0.18 -3.22
CA VAL A 49 1.93 0.80 -2.69
C VAL A 49 1.62 2.09 -3.43
N LYS A 50 2.60 2.97 -3.62
CA LYS A 50 2.46 4.22 -4.37
C LYS A 50 1.95 3.93 -5.78
N GLY A 51 2.59 3.01 -6.51
CA GLY A 51 2.16 2.59 -7.85
C GLY A 51 0.74 2.03 -7.87
N GLY A 52 0.39 1.19 -6.89
CA GLY A 52 -0.97 0.64 -6.73
C GLY A 52 -2.04 1.70 -6.47
N LEU A 53 -1.76 2.69 -5.61
CA LEU A 53 -2.67 3.80 -5.35
C LEU A 53 -2.85 4.70 -6.59
N MET A 54 -1.78 4.93 -7.36
CA MET A 54 -1.84 5.66 -8.63
C MET A 54 -2.70 4.92 -9.66
N ALA A 55 -2.49 3.61 -9.80
CA ALA A 55 -3.27 2.75 -10.67
C ALA A 55 -4.75 2.70 -10.25
N TYR A 56 -5.02 2.60 -8.95
CA TYR A 56 -6.38 2.66 -8.39
C TYR A 56 -7.10 3.97 -8.77
N ASN A 57 -6.43 5.12 -8.63
CA ASN A 57 -7.02 6.40 -9.04
C ASN A 57 -7.27 6.49 -10.54
N ALA A 58 -6.33 6.03 -11.36
CA ALA A 58 -6.49 6.00 -12.81
C ALA A 58 -7.66 5.11 -13.22
N PHE A 59 -7.80 3.94 -12.57
CA PHE A 59 -8.93 3.03 -12.76
C PHE A 59 -10.26 3.68 -12.36
N ALA A 60 -10.33 4.31 -11.19
CA ALA A 60 -11.54 4.99 -10.74
C ALA A 60 -11.97 6.06 -11.76
N LYS A 61 -11.04 6.88 -12.24
CA LYS A 61 -11.30 7.93 -13.22
C LYS A 61 -11.77 7.37 -14.57
N SER A 62 -11.16 6.29 -15.06
CA SER A 62 -11.55 5.68 -16.35
C SER A 62 -12.92 5.01 -16.33
N HIS A 63 -13.44 4.67 -15.14
CA HIS A 63 -14.74 4.05 -14.94
C HIS A 63 -15.82 5.05 -14.47
N GLY A 64 -15.59 6.35 -14.64
CA GLY A 64 -16.54 7.40 -14.27
C GLY A 64 -16.67 7.63 -12.75
N GLY A 65 -15.76 7.05 -11.95
CA GLY A 65 -15.65 7.32 -10.53
C GLY A 65 -14.75 8.52 -10.23
N GLN A 66 -14.79 8.98 -8.97
CA GLN A 66 -13.91 10.05 -8.49
C GLN A 66 -12.55 9.50 -8.04
N SER A 67 -11.49 10.23 -8.36
CA SER A 67 -10.14 9.93 -7.85
C SER A 67 -10.12 10.05 -6.33
N ALA A 68 -9.38 9.19 -5.64
CA ALA A 68 -9.22 9.32 -4.19
C ALA A 68 -8.32 10.49 -3.79
N PHE A 69 -7.51 11.00 -4.71
CA PHE A 69 -6.61 12.16 -4.55
C PHE A 69 -6.23 12.70 -5.96
N CYS A 70 -5.87 13.98 -6.06
CA CYS A 70 -5.69 14.67 -7.34
C CYS A 70 -4.29 15.27 -7.46
N ILE A 71 -3.33 14.44 -7.90
CA ILE A 71 -1.95 14.89 -8.14
C ILE A 71 -1.91 15.79 -9.38
N PRO A 72 -1.18 16.93 -9.33
CA PRO A 72 -0.98 17.78 -10.50
C PRO A 72 -0.39 17.03 -11.69
N ALA A 73 -0.88 17.30 -12.91
CA ALA A 73 -0.51 16.55 -14.12
C ALA A 73 1.00 16.57 -14.44
N ASN A 74 1.72 17.57 -13.95
CA ASN A 74 3.16 17.75 -14.12
C ASN A 74 4.00 17.19 -12.96
N LEU A 75 3.37 16.56 -11.96
CA LEU A 75 4.06 16.02 -10.80
C LEU A 75 4.15 14.48 -10.89
N ALA A 76 5.37 13.99 -11.12
CA ALA A 76 5.69 12.58 -10.94
C ALA A 76 6.12 12.33 -9.49
N LEU A 77 5.26 11.66 -8.72
CA LEU A 77 5.54 11.36 -7.31
C LEU A 77 6.64 10.30 -7.19
N THR A 78 7.78 10.68 -6.63
CA THR A 78 8.86 9.71 -6.33
C THR A 78 8.54 8.91 -5.06
N VAL A 79 9.26 7.81 -4.82
CA VAL A 79 9.07 7.02 -3.58
C VAL A 79 9.52 7.82 -2.35
N GLU A 80 10.58 8.61 -2.46
CA GLU A 80 11.10 9.46 -1.39
C GLU A 80 10.11 10.57 -1.03
N GLN A 81 9.48 11.20 -2.03
CA GLN A 81 8.42 12.18 -1.79
C GLN A 81 7.20 11.53 -1.13
N ALA A 82 6.81 10.33 -1.58
CA ALA A 82 5.72 9.58 -0.96
C ALA A 82 6.04 9.23 0.51
N GLU A 83 7.27 8.81 0.79
CA GLU A 83 7.76 8.52 2.14
C GLU A 83 7.71 9.77 3.02
N GLU A 84 8.23 10.89 2.54
CA GLU A 84 8.27 12.14 3.28
C GLU A 84 6.85 12.61 3.66
N ILE A 85 5.92 12.61 2.71
CA ILE A 85 4.53 13.01 2.92
C ILE A 85 3.83 12.04 3.88
N MET A 86 4.10 10.73 3.76
CA MET A 86 3.58 9.72 4.67
C MET A 86 4.08 9.94 6.11
N LEU A 87 5.40 10.04 6.30
CA LEU A 87 6.02 10.16 7.63
C LEU A 87 5.68 11.51 8.28
N ARG A 88 5.68 12.60 7.51
CA ARG A 88 5.27 13.92 8.01
C ARG A 88 3.86 13.91 8.57
N ARG A 89 2.91 13.27 7.88
CA ARG A 89 1.55 13.10 8.40
C ARG A 89 1.54 12.21 9.63
N ALA A 90 2.24 11.06 9.59
CA ALA A 90 2.30 10.14 10.72
C ALA A 90 2.80 10.83 11.99
N ASP A 91 3.80 11.71 11.87
CA ASP A 91 4.28 12.53 12.99
C ASP A 91 3.25 13.58 13.42
N LYS A 92 2.67 14.33 12.47
CA LYS A 92 1.62 15.32 12.74
C LYS A 92 0.42 14.74 13.49
N THR A 93 0.04 13.50 13.19
CA THR A 93 -1.13 12.84 13.78
C THR A 93 -0.78 11.90 14.95
N ALA A 94 0.49 11.81 15.36
CA ALA A 94 0.96 10.81 16.31
C ALA A 94 0.44 9.39 15.98
N ALA A 95 0.59 9.00 14.71
CA ALA A 95 0.12 7.71 14.20
C ALA A 95 0.71 6.56 15.01
N LYS A 96 -0.15 5.60 15.37
CA LYS A 96 0.27 4.42 16.13
C LYS A 96 1.14 3.51 15.26
N GLY A 97 2.12 2.87 15.89
CA GLY A 97 3.07 1.99 15.21
C GLY A 97 2.43 0.79 14.50
N ASP A 98 1.22 0.40 14.88
CA ASP A 98 0.46 -0.69 14.25
C ASP A 98 -0.27 -0.26 12.96
N MET A 99 -0.34 1.03 12.64
CA MET A 99 -0.97 1.49 11.41
C MET A 99 -0.23 0.99 10.16
N LEU A 100 -0.99 0.63 9.13
CA LEU A 100 -0.44 0.17 7.85
C LEU A 100 0.14 1.35 7.07
N VAL A 101 1.33 1.16 6.52
CA VAL A 101 2.02 2.11 5.64
C VAL A 101 1.14 2.49 4.44
N SER A 102 0.42 1.53 3.86
CA SER A 102 -0.49 1.76 2.73
C SER A 102 -1.63 2.72 3.05
N ILE A 103 -2.26 2.56 4.21
CA ILE A 103 -3.35 3.42 4.68
C ILE A 103 -2.81 4.81 5.02
N LEU A 104 -1.65 4.88 5.67
CA LEU A 104 -0.99 6.15 5.97
C LEU A 104 -0.67 6.92 4.69
N LEU A 105 -0.08 6.26 3.68
CA LEU A 105 0.21 6.90 2.41
C LEU A 105 -1.07 7.40 1.72
N LEU A 106 -2.12 6.58 1.64
CA LEU A 106 -3.40 7.02 1.04
C LEU A 106 -3.98 8.24 1.77
N ALA A 107 -3.97 8.24 3.11
CA ALA A 107 -4.44 9.37 3.90
C ALA A 107 -3.57 10.62 3.71
N SER A 108 -2.26 10.44 3.56
CA SER A 108 -1.31 11.52 3.26
C SER A 108 -1.53 12.12 1.88
N LEU A 109 -1.75 11.30 0.85
CA LEU A 109 -2.04 11.77 -0.50
C LEU A 109 -3.37 12.51 -0.57
N ARG A 110 -4.40 12.06 0.17
CA ARG A 110 -5.69 12.75 0.29
C ARG A 110 -5.58 14.14 0.90
N GLU A 111 -4.78 14.30 1.95
CA GLU A 111 -4.57 15.60 2.60
C GLU A 111 -3.68 16.52 1.76
N THR A 112 -2.68 15.96 1.08
CA THR A 112 -1.70 16.74 0.32
C THR A 112 -2.23 17.16 -1.05
N TYR A 113 -3.06 16.31 -1.67
CA TYR A 113 -3.61 16.48 -3.00
C TYR A 113 -5.14 16.27 -2.98
N PRO A 114 -5.90 17.12 -2.27
CA PRO A 114 -7.35 17.02 -2.27
C PRO A 114 -7.91 17.27 -3.67
N CYS A 115 -8.91 16.49 -4.07
CA CYS A 115 -9.67 16.76 -5.30
C CYS A 115 -10.68 17.88 -5.06
N ASP A 116 -10.74 18.85 -5.95
CA ASP A 116 -11.76 19.90 -5.91
C ASP A 116 -13.15 19.34 -6.21
N LYS A 117 -14.17 19.85 -5.53
CA LYS A 117 -15.58 19.45 -5.71
C LYS A 117 -16.16 19.80 -7.11
N SER A 118 -15.39 20.50 -7.94
CA SER A 118 -15.75 20.96 -9.28
C SER A 118 -15.30 20.01 -10.40
N GLU A 119 -14.56 18.93 -10.12
CA GLU A 119 -14.46 17.83 -11.08
C GLU A 119 -15.87 17.26 -11.30
N PRO A 120 -16.29 17.06 -12.57
CA PRO A 120 -17.68 16.73 -12.90
C PRO A 120 -18.13 15.48 -12.13
N ARG A 121 -19.28 15.65 -11.48
CA ARG A 121 -19.96 14.64 -10.66
C ARG A 121 -20.70 13.65 -11.55
#